data_AF-A0AAP5UZB6-F1
#
_entry.id   AF-A0AAP5UZB6-F1
#
_cell.length_a   1.000
_cell.length_b   1.000
_cell.length_c   1.000
_cell.angle_alpha   90.00
_cell.angle_beta   90.00
_cell.angle_gamma   90.00
#
_symmetry.space_group_name_H-M   'P 1'
#
loop_
_entity.id
_entity.type
_entity.pdbx_description
1 polymer ?
#
loop_
_entity_poly.entity_id
_entity_poly.type
_entity_poly.pdbx_seq_one_letter_code
_entity_poly.pdbx_strand_id
1 'polypeptide(L)' 'MAKKVHTVNLKGNYTYIDGIIEEETKTDIERYDLNSILKSFDGRKVKISITEEDELPQINE' A
#
# COMPACT_ATOMS: atom_id res chain seq x y z
N MET A 1 -0.72 28.67 -2.93
CA MET A 1 -0.88 28.58 -1.46
C MET A 1 0.03 27.47 -0.96
N ALA A 2 0.81 27.72 0.08
CA ALA A 2 1.63 26.69 0.70
C ALA A 2 0.74 25.72 1.49
N LYS A 3 0.96 24.41 1.34
CA LYS A 3 0.30 23.36 2.12
C LYS A 3 1.34 22.35 2.59
N LYS A 4 1.21 21.87 3.83
CA LYS A 4 2.02 20.76 4.34
C LYS A 4 1.31 19.46 4.02
N VAL A 5 1.97 18.57 3.29
CA VAL A 5 1.41 17.27 2.87
C VAL A 5 2.14 16.17 3.62
N HIS A 6 1.38 15.23 4.17
CA HIS A 6 1.90 14.00 4.74
C HIS A 6 1.27 12.83 3.98
N THR A 7 2.12 11.95 3.43
CA THR A 7 1.71 10.83 2.57
C THR A 7 2.52 9.60 2.96
N VAL A 8 1.87 8.44 2.95
CA VAL A 8 2.51 7.13 3.06
C VAL A 8 2.19 6.36 1.78
N ASN A 9 3.21 5.71 1.19
CA ASN A 9 3.05 4.84 0.03
C ASN A 9 3.61 3.47 0.42
N LEU A 10 2.86 2.41 0.15
CA LEU A 10 3.23 1.02 0.43
C LEU A 10 3.00 0.22 -0.85
N LYS A 11 3.95 -0.64 -1.21
CA LYS A 11 3.84 -1.53 -2.37
C LYS A 11 4.28 -2.92 -1.97
N GLY A 12 3.38 -3.89 -2.06
CA GLY A 12 3.68 -5.25 -1.67
C GLY A 12 2.44 -6.13 -1.69
N ASN A 13 2.62 -7.38 -1.28
CA ASN A 13 1.55 -8.34 -1.16
C ASN A 13 0.71 -8.02 0.08
N TYR A 14 -0.58 -7.78 -0.11
CA TYR A 14 -1.49 -7.45 0.97
C TYR A 14 -2.23 -8.69 1.47
N THR A 15 -2.07 -9.01 2.76
CA THR A 15 -2.80 -10.06 3.45
C THR A 15 -3.88 -9.44 4.35
N TYR A 16 -5.14 -9.49 3.90
CA TYR A 16 -6.28 -8.85 4.60
C TYR A 16 -6.48 -9.35 6.03
N ILE A 17 -6.33 -10.66 6.26
CA ILE A 17 -6.60 -11.29 7.57
C ILE A 17 -5.69 -10.71 8.65
N ASP A 18 -4.41 -10.55 8.33
CA ASP A 18 -3.40 -10.03 9.27
C ASP A 18 -3.25 -8.51 9.18
N GLY A 19 -3.80 -7.88 8.13
CA GLY A 19 -3.62 -6.45 7.85
C GLY A 19 -2.16 -6.09 7.52
N ILE A 20 -1.41 -7.04 6.98
CA ILE A 20 0.02 -6.89 6.68
C ILE A 20 0.23 -6.66 5.19
N ILE A 21 1.14 -5.74 4.86
CA ILE A 21 1.73 -5.61 3.53
C ILE A 21 3.17 -6.11 3.60
N GLU A 22 3.47 -7.15 2.83
CA GLU A 22 4.82 -7.68 2.68
C GLU A 22 5.46 -7.14 1.39
N GLU A 23 6.55 -6.39 1.54
CA GLU A 23 7.34 -5.86 0.43
C GLU A 23 8.61 -6.68 0.28
N GLU A 24 8.74 -7.37 -0.85
CA GLU A 24 9.99 -8.06 -1.20
C GLU A 24 10.95 -7.05 -1.85
N THR A 25 12.01 -6.70 -1.11
CA THR A 25 13.08 -5.85 -1.61
C THR A 25 14.19 -6.70 -2.22
N LYS A 26 15.22 -6.06 -2.80
CA LYS A 26 16.37 -6.79 -3.35
C LYS A 26 17.16 -7.58 -2.30
N THR A 27 17.02 -7.25 -1.03
CA THR A 27 17.90 -7.73 0.05
C THR A 27 17.15 -8.37 1.20
N ASP A 28 15.86 -8.05 1.38
CA ASP A 28 15.07 -8.51 2.52
C ASP A 28 13.56 -8.43 2.24
N ILE A 29 12.76 -9.02 3.13
CA ILE A 29 11.31 -8.93 3.15
C ILE A 29 10.90 -7.99 4.29
N GLU A 30 10.35 -6.83 3.92
CA GLU A 30 9.84 -5.86 4.88
C GLU A 30 8.34 -6.09 5.12
N ARG A 31 7.91 -5.92 6.38
CA ARG A 31 6.52 -6.14 6.79
C ARG A 31 5.94 -4.88 7.40
N TYR A 32 4.80 -4.45 6.88
CA TYR A 32 4.11 -3.23 7.30
C TYR A 32 2.71 -3.57 7.82
N ASP A 33 2.41 -3.19 9.07
CA ASP A 33 1.04 -3.25 9.62
C ASP A 33 0.22 -2.06 9.11
N LEU A 34 -0.65 -2.34 8.14
CA LEU A 34 -1.51 -1.34 7.51
C LEU A 34 -2.49 -0.73 8.51
N ASN A 35 -3.02 -1.51 9.46
CA ASN A 35 -3.97 -1.01 10.46
C ASN A 35 -3.30 0.02 11.38
N SER A 36 -2.07 -0.26 11.81
CA SER A 36 -1.27 0.68 12.61
C SER A 36 -0.95 1.96 11.84
N ILE A 37 -0.67 1.87 10.54
CA ILE A 37 -0.43 3.03 9.68
C ILE A 37 -1.71 3.86 9.53
N LEU A 38 -2.85 3.24 9.22
CA LEU A 38 -4.14 3.92 9.06
C LEU A 38 -4.59 4.63 10.34
N LYS A 39 -4.30 4.06 11.52
CA LYS A 39 -4.56 4.72 12.82
C LYS A 39 -3.88 6.09 12.94
N SER A 40 -2.71 6.30 12.32
CA SER A 40 -2.03 7.60 12.37
C SER A 40 -2.78 8.72 11.63
N PHE A 41 -3.74 8.34 10.78
CA PHE A 41 -4.60 9.24 10.00
C PHE A 41 -6.03 9.32 10.54
N ASP A 42 -6.35 8.62 11.62
CA ASP A 42 -7.70 8.57 12.19
C ASP A 42 -8.23 9.97 12.54
N GLY A 43 -9.52 10.18 12.28
CA GLY A 43 -10.21 11.46 12.45
C GLY A 43 -9.81 12.59 11.49
N ARG A 44 -8.97 12.32 10.47
CA ARG A 44 -8.52 13.33 9.50
C ARG A 44 -9.16 13.14 8.13
N LYS A 45 -9.31 14.23 7.38
CA LYS A 45 -9.71 14.17 5.97
C LYS A 45 -8.54 13.66 5.14
N VAL A 46 -8.68 12.45 4.60
CA VAL A 46 -7.64 11.79 3.80
C VAL A 46 -8.12 11.45 2.39
N LYS A 47 -7.16 11.20 1.50
CA LYS A 47 -7.37 10.54 0.21
C LYS A 47 -6.61 9.21 0.27
N ILE A 48 -7.32 8.10 0.04
CA ILE A 48 -6.74 6.75 -0.02
C ILE A 48 -6.81 6.27 -1.47
N SER A 49 -5.78 5.57 -1.94
CA SER A 49 -5.71 4.95 -3.26
C SER A 49 -5.22 3.52 -3.09
N ILE A 50 -5.89 2.57 -3.73
CA ILE A 50 -5.50 1.15 -3.79
C ILE A 50 -5.48 0.78 -5.27
N THR A 51 -4.36 0.24 -5.73
CA THR A 51 -4.13 -0.10 -7.14
C THR A 51 -3.52 -1.48 -7.21
N GLU A 52 -4.07 -2.32 -8.10
CA GLU A 52 -3.55 -3.64 -8.46
C GLU A 52 -3.33 -3.63 -9.97
N GLU A 53 -2.17 -4.12 -10.41
CA GLU A 53 -1.78 -4.19 -11.82
C GLU A 53 -1.65 -5.66 -12.20
N ASP A 54 -2.55 -6.14 -13.05
CA ASP A 54 -2.53 -7.51 -13.58
C ASP A 54 -1.96 -7.53 -15.00
N GLU A 55 -1.25 -8.61 -15.33
CA GLU A 55 -0.85 -8.85 -16.72
C GLU A 55 -2.08 -9.18 -17.58
N LEU A 56 -2.15 -8.58 -18.76
CA LEU A 56 -3.18 -8.93 -19.73
C LEU A 56 -2.92 -10.34 -20.26
N PRO A 57 -3.97 -11.17 -20.44
CA PRO A 57 -3.82 -12.49 -21.03
C PRO A 57 -3.20 -12.36 -22.43
N GLN A 58 -2.08 -13.04 -22.68
CA GLN A 58 -1.52 -13.13 -24.02
C GLN A 58 -2.47 -13.94 -24.90
N ILE A 59 -3.14 -13.25 -25.83
CA ILE A 59 -3.88 -13.89 -26.91
C ILE A 59 -2.81 -14.33 -27.92
N ASN A 60 -2.43 -15.61 -27.88
CA ASN A 60 -1.57 -16.17 -28.93
C ASN A 60 -2.39 -16.23 -30.24
N GLU A 61 -2.06 -15.36 -31.20
CA GLU A 61 -2.48 -15.50 -32.61
C GLU A 61 -1.59 -16.48 -33.37
#